data_AF-A0A6J6XWS7-F1
#
_entry.id   AF-A0A6J6XWS7-F1
#
_cell.length_a   1.000
_cell.length_b   1.000
_cell.length_c   1.000
_cell.angle_alpha   90.00
_cell.angle_beta   90.00
_cell.angle_gamma   90.00
#
_symmetry.space_group_name_H-M   'P 1'
#
loop_
_entity.id
_entity.type
_entity.pdbx_description
1 polymer ?
#
loop_
_entity_poly.entity_id
_entity_poly.type
_entity_poly.pdbx_seq_one_letter_code
_entity_poly.pdbx_strand_id
1 'polypeptide(L)' 'MIDEQTVAAYLLGAAEQNRIEILEDVDVVHVVQAHLEYFNAIGAIGPQSND' A
#
# COMPACT_ATOMS: atom_id res chain seq x y z
N MET A 1 -1.49 2.44 -13.43
CA MET A 1 -2.29 2.05 -12.25
C MET A 1 -1.29 1.66 -11.19
N ILE A 2 -1.37 2.20 -9.97
CA ILE A 2 -0.53 1.70 -8.89
C ILE A 2 -1.17 0.39 -8.42
N ASP A 3 -0.46 -0.73 -8.52
CA ASP A 3 -0.93 -2.04 -8.07
C ASP A 3 -0.52 -2.33 -6.62
N GLU A 4 -1.13 -3.35 -6.02
CA GLU A 4 -0.91 -3.75 -4.62
C GLU A 4 0.57 -4.03 -4.32
N GLN A 5 1.29 -4.64 -5.27
CA GLN A 5 2.72 -4.96 -5.14
C GLN A 5 3.57 -3.68 -5.05
N THR A 6 3.25 -2.67 -5.85
CA THR A 6 3.92 -1.37 -5.82
C THR A 6 3.75 -0.68 -4.48
N VAL A 7 2.55 -0.71 -3.90
CA VAL A 7 2.28 -0.10 -2.58
C VAL A 7 2.96 -0.89 -1.47
N ALA A 8 2.91 -2.22 -1.50
CA ALA A 8 3.56 -3.06 -0.50
C ALA A 8 5.09 -2.84 -0.47
N ALA A 9 5.73 -2.81 -1.65
CA ALA A 9 7.16 -2.52 -1.76
C ALA A 9 7.52 -1.12 -1.23
N TYR A 10 6.69 -0.11 -1.49
CA TYR A 10 6.88 1.23 -0.94
C TYR A 10 6.81 1.24 0.60
N LEU A 11 5.82 0.55 1.18
CA LEU A 11 5.64 0.49 2.63
C LEU A 11 6.79 -0.24 3.33
N LEU A 12 7.33 -1.30 2.73
CA LEU A 12 8.54 -1.98 3.22
C LEU A 12 9.73 -1.02 3.30
N GLY A 13 10.01 -0.28 2.22
CA GLY A 13 11.09 0.72 2.21
C GLY A 13 10.85 1.88 3.17
N ALA A 14 9.61 2.33 3.33
CA ALA A 14 9.25 3.37 4.29
C ALA A 14 9.42 2.90 5.73
N ALA A 15 9.09 1.64 6.05
CA ALA A 15 9.28 1.06 7.38
C ALA A 15 10.77 1.03 7.75
N GLU A 16 11.64 0.61 6.83
CA GLU A 16 13.09 0.63 7.03
C GLU A 16 13.61 2.05 7.33
N GLN A 17 13.21 3.04 6.53
CA GLN A 17 13.60 4.45 6.73
C GLN A 17 13.17 5.02 8.08
N ASN A 18 12.01 4.58 8.58
CA ASN A 18 11.44 5.05 9.83
C ASN A 18 11.79 4.15 11.03
N ARG A 19 12.61 3.10 10.84
CA ARG A 19 12.96 2.09 11.86
C ARG A 19 11.73 1.46 12.50
N ILE A 20 10.71 1.20 11.69
CA ILE A 20 9.52 0.47 12.09
C ILE A 20 9.81 -1.01 11.87
N GLU A 21 9.72 -1.80 12.94
CA GLU A 21 9.83 -3.25 12.86
C GLU A 21 8.55 -3.83 12.25
N ILE A 22 8.70 -4.56 11.15
CA ILE A 22 7.64 -5.37 10.57
C ILE A 22 7.80 -6.78 11.13
N LEU A 23 6.76 -7.28 11.79
CA LEU A 23 6.80 -8.59 12.42
C LEU A 23 6.66 -9.70 11.38
N GLU A 24 5.75 -9.52 10.41
CA GLU A 24 5.59 -10.42 9.28
C GLU A 24 5.29 -9.64 7.99
N ASP A 25 5.81 -10.10 6.84
CA ASP A 25 5.57 -9.46 5.53
C ASP A 25 4.08 -9.36 5.18
N VAL A 26 3.26 -10.28 5.72
CA VAL A 26 1.79 -10.27 5.56
C VAL A 26 1.13 -9.07 6.23
N ASP A 27 1.75 -8.47 7.24
CA ASP A 27 1.23 -7.27 7.91
C ASP A 27 1.15 -6.09 6.94
N VAL A 28 2.15 -5.97 6.05
CA VAL A 28 2.18 -4.92 5.03
C VAL A 28 1.04 -5.11 4.04
N VAL A 29 0.79 -6.35 3.61
CA VAL A 29 -0.31 -6.69 2.70
C VAL A 29 -1.66 -6.28 3.30
N HIS A 30 -1.90 -6.58 4.58
CA HIS A 30 -3.13 -6.17 5.26
C HIS A 30 -3.30 -4.65 5.32
N VAL A 31 -2.22 -3.89 5.55
CA VAL A 31 -2.25 -2.42 5.53
C VAL A 31 -2.64 -1.88 4.15
N VAL A 32 -2.06 -2.45 3.08
CA VAL A 32 -2.40 -2.08 1.71
C VAL A 32 -3.86 -2.38 1.40
N GLN A 33 -4.33 -3.59 1.73
CA GLN A 33 -5.72 -3.99 1.52
C GLN A 33 -6.70 -3.06 2.24
N ALA A 34 -6.46 -2.76 3.52
CA ALA A 34 -7.31 -1.83 4.28
C ALA A 34 -7.36 -0.43 3.65
N HIS A 35 -6.24 0.07 3.14
CA HIS A 35 -6.20 1.35 2.43
C HIS A 35 -6.97 1.32 1.10
N LEU A 36 -6.81 0.25 0.32
CA LEU A 36 -7.52 0.08 -0.95
C LEU A 36 -9.03 -0.06 -0.73
N GLU A 37 -9.45 -0.80 0.30
CA GLU A 37 -10.85 -0.91 0.71
C GLU A 37 -11.43 0.44 1.14
N TYR A 38 -10.70 1.19 1.96
CA TYR A 38 -11.09 2.54 2.36
C TYR A 38 -11.24 3.47 1.13
N PHE A 39 -10.27 3.46 0.22
CA PHE A 39 -10.33 4.25 -1.01
C PHE A 39 -11.50 3.86 -1.90
N ASN A 40 -11.78 2.56 -2.05
CA ASN A 40 -12.94 2.09 -2.78
C ASN A 40 -14.26 2.55 -2.12
N ALA A 41 -14.36 2.46 -0.79
CA ALA A 41 -15.55 2.86 -0.04
C ALA A 41 -15.88 4.36 -0.20
N ILE A 42 -14.86 5.21 -0.34
CA ILE A 42 -15.05 6.66 -0.56
C ILE A 42 -15.10 7.05 -2.05
N GLY A 43 -15.03 6.08 -2.97
CA GLY A 43 -15.01 6.33 -4.40
C GLY A 43 -13.76 7.06 -4.89
N ALA A 44 -12.64 6.92 -4.18
CA ALA A 44 -11.37 7.52 -4.59
C ALA A 44 -10.88 6.89 -5.89
N ILE A 45 -10.68 7.72 -6.91
CA ILE A 45 -10.09 7.31 -8.18
C ILE A 45 -8.63 7.73 -8.15
N GLY A 46 -7.71 6.75 -8.09
CA GLY A 46 -6.28 7.00 -8.18
C GLY A 46 -5.88 7.55 -9.56
N PRO A 47 -4.68 8.16 -9.67
CA PRO A 47 -4.16 8.63 -10.95
C PRO A 47 -4.20 7.49 -11.98
N GLN A 48 -4.94 7.70 -13.06
CA GLN A 48 -4.98 6.78 -14.18
C GLN A 48 -3.60 6.86 -14.84
N SER A 49 -2.88 5.73 -14.93
CA SER A 49 -1.78 5.67 -15.92
C SER A 49 -2.45 5.71 -17.27
N ASN A 50 -2.27 6.81 -17.99
CA ASN A 50 -2.42 6.78 -19.43
C ASN A 50 -1.12 6.17 -19.94
N ASP A 51 -1.18 4.88 -20.29
CA ASP A 51 -0.17 4.26 -21.15
C ASP A 51 -0.34 4.81 -22.58
#